data_AF-A4AB51-F1
#
_entry.id   AF-A4AB51-F1
#
_cell.length_a   1.000
_cell.length_b   1.000
_cell.length_c   1.000
_cell.angle_alpha   90.00
_cell.angle_beta   90.00
_cell.angle_gamma   90.00
#
_symmetry.space_group_name_H-M   'P 1'
#
loop_
_entity.id
_entity.type
_entity.pdbx_description
1 polymer ?
#
loop_
_entity_poly.entity_id
_entity_poly.type
_entity_poly.pdbx_seq_one_letter_code
_entity_poly.pdbx_strand_id
1 'polypeptide(L)'
;MTAKNETFELVDVDPWGKNNGGLVPKNASLVCIYGLNLGPDSITEALYLRIFNEHVELWFAHPRSHDLDNAASPSSLAFSDKQARAVLANRSGDTNTDAQSLFIALIRARWGHAWPGRFYVPGVLSEQVYQKTLTGIAREGDLMASQASAIETSVVRTARELRLQPEPTGTSPSAWRARCSETNHSLYISTDSNTFGCGYCRRKGGEDELRAFVGDRRQGGAPPTMVAQGREDENS
;
A
#
# COMPACT_ATOMS: atom_id res chain seq x y z
N MET A 1 0.30 36.38 -18.24
CA MET A 1 0.60 35.10 -18.92
C MET A 1 0.70 34.04 -17.86
N THR A 2 -0.40 33.35 -17.59
CA THR A 2 -0.49 32.28 -16.59
C THR A 2 0.16 31.05 -17.21
N ALA A 3 1.34 30.67 -16.71
CA ALA A 3 1.95 29.40 -17.07
C ALA A 3 0.94 28.30 -16.75
N LYS A 4 0.52 27.54 -17.76
CA LYS A 4 -0.18 26.29 -17.55
C LYS A 4 0.79 25.44 -16.71
N ASN A 5 0.45 25.19 -15.45
CA ASN A 5 1.01 24.05 -14.74
C ASN A 5 0.53 22.82 -15.52
N GLU A 6 1.34 22.37 -16.48
CA GLU A 6 1.14 21.05 -17.10
C GLU A 6 1.17 20.06 -15.95
N THR A 7 -0.02 19.59 -15.62
CA THR A 7 -0.27 18.79 -14.44
C THR A 7 0.32 17.43 -14.74
N PHE A 8 1.27 16.98 -13.92
CA PHE A 8 1.83 15.64 -14.02
C PHE A 8 0.69 14.63 -13.96
N GLU A 9 0.38 14.01 -15.11
CA GLU A 9 -0.78 13.15 -15.28
C GLU A 9 -0.35 11.69 -15.25
N LEU A 10 -0.79 10.96 -14.22
CA LEU A 10 -0.57 9.52 -14.08
C LEU A 10 -1.46 8.77 -15.08
N VAL A 11 -0.84 7.90 -15.87
CA VAL A 11 -1.53 7.06 -16.86
C VAL A 11 -1.78 5.66 -16.31
N ASP A 12 -0.79 5.06 -15.64
CA ASP A 12 -0.88 3.71 -15.10
C ASP A 12 0.00 3.56 -13.84
N VAL A 13 -0.46 2.74 -12.89
CA VAL A 13 0.25 2.43 -11.65
C VAL A 13 0.06 0.94 -11.32
N ASP A 14 1.12 0.15 -11.49
CA ASP A 14 1.22 -1.27 -11.12
C ASP A 14 2.37 -1.45 -10.12
N PRO A 15 2.15 -1.10 -8.84
CA PRO A 15 3.23 -0.99 -7.86
C PRO A 15 3.93 -2.32 -7.56
N TRP A 16 3.36 -3.44 -8.04
CA TRP A 16 3.86 -4.80 -7.78
C TRP A 16 4.28 -5.54 -9.05
N GLY A 17 4.12 -4.93 -10.22
CA GLY A 17 4.44 -5.53 -11.51
C GLY A 17 3.59 -6.75 -11.85
N LYS A 18 2.31 -6.77 -11.47
CA LYS A 18 1.40 -7.90 -11.74
C LYS A 18 0.97 -7.98 -13.20
N ASN A 19 0.81 -6.82 -13.84
CA ASN A 19 0.32 -6.69 -15.21
C ASN A 19 1.44 -6.24 -16.16
N ASN A 20 2.46 -5.56 -15.65
CA ASN A 20 3.52 -4.94 -16.44
C ASN A 20 4.90 -5.59 -16.22
N GLY A 21 4.93 -6.91 -16.06
CA GLY A 21 6.17 -7.67 -15.93
C GLY A 21 7.05 -7.55 -17.18
N GLY A 22 8.36 -7.40 -16.99
CA GLY A 22 9.31 -7.26 -18.09
C GLY A 22 10.66 -6.77 -17.63
N LEU A 23 11.68 -6.94 -18.48
CA LEU A 23 13.03 -6.47 -18.20
C LEU A 23 13.10 -4.96 -18.23
N VAL A 24 13.87 -4.38 -17.31
CA VAL A 24 14.18 -2.96 -17.31
C VAL A 24 14.84 -2.60 -18.66
N PRO A 25 14.32 -1.60 -19.38
CA PRO A 25 14.90 -1.19 -20.65
C PRO A 25 16.37 -0.75 -20.50
N LYS A 26 17.22 -1.16 -21.45
CA LYS A 26 18.67 -0.88 -21.41
C LYS A 26 19.02 0.62 -21.42
N ASN A 27 18.12 1.44 -21.95
CA ASN A 27 18.28 2.90 -22.01
C ASN A 27 17.65 3.64 -20.82
N ALA A 28 17.20 2.92 -19.79
CA ALA A 28 16.68 3.53 -18.58
C ALA A 28 17.84 4.02 -17.69
N SER A 29 17.64 5.17 -17.05
CA SER A 29 18.59 5.77 -16.12
C SER A 29 18.27 5.35 -14.70
N LEU A 30 19.29 5.03 -13.89
CA LEU A 30 19.09 4.75 -12.47
C LEU A 30 18.47 5.96 -11.76
N VAL A 31 17.38 5.75 -11.03
CA VAL A 31 16.75 6.75 -10.15
C VAL A 31 17.40 6.71 -8.78
N CYS A 32 17.41 5.53 -8.14
CA CYS A 32 18.12 5.24 -6.90
C CYS A 32 18.03 3.74 -6.58
N ILE A 33 18.82 3.30 -5.60
CA ILE A 33 18.70 1.98 -4.97
C ILE A 33 18.47 2.17 -3.47
N TYR A 34 17.48 1.46 -2.92
CA TYR A 34 17.13 1.51 -1.51
C TYR A 34 16.60 0.16 -1.02
N GLY A 35 16.51 -0.01 0.30
CA GLY A 35 15.87 -1.17 0.92
C GLY A 35 14.36 -0.95 1.00
N LEU A 36 13.55 -1.82 0.43
CA LEU A 36 12.10 -1.79 0.55
C LEU A 36 11.66 -2.69 1.71
N ASN A 37 11.06 -2.11 2.74
CA ASN A 37 10.52 -2.86 3.87
C ASN A 37 9.15 -3.43 3.52
N LEU A 38 8.94 -4.72 3.75
CA LEU A 38 7.71 -5.47 3.46
C LEU A 38 7.05 -6.00 4.74
N GLY A 39 7.26 -5.32 5.87
CA GLY A 39 6.86 -5.77 7.20
C GLY A 39 8.04 -6.40 7.95
N PRO A 40 8.07 -7.72 8.18
CA PRO A 40 9.20 -8.38 8.86
C PRO A 40 10.44 -8.52 7.96
N ASP A 41 10.25 -8.44 6.65
CA ASP A 41 11.31 -8.63 5.65
C ASP A 41 11.69 -7.31 4.98
N SER A 42 12.87 -7.30 4.38
CA SER A 42 13.29 -6.22 3.48
C SER A 42 13.97 -6.80 2.26
N ILE A 43 13.81 -6.12 1.12
CA ILE A 43 14.48 -6.46 -0.12
C ILE A 43 15.20 -5.24 -0.68
N THR A 44 16.26 -5.45 -1.46
CA THR A 44 16.87 -4.36 -2.21
C THR A 44 16.01 -4.07 -3.44
N GLU A 45 15.68 -2.80 -3.66
CA GLU A 45 14.97 -2.34 -4.86
C GLU A 45 15.79 -1.26 -5.57
N ALA A 46 16.03 -1.48 -6.86
CA ALA A 46 16.60 -0.49 -7.76
C ALA A 46 15.49 0.07 -8.64
N LEU A 47 15.42 1.40 -8.73
CA LEU A 47 14.46 2.10 -9.58
C LEU A 47 15.15 2.70 -10.79
N TYR A 48 14.46 2.67 -11.94
CA TYR A 48 14.97 3.21 -13.19
C TYR A 48 13.90 4.04 -13.89
N LEU A 49 14.33 5.16 -14.47
CA LEU A 49 13.50 6.05 -15.25
C LEU A 49 13.78 5.82 -16.73
N ARG A 50 12.73 5.57 -17.50
CA ARG A 50 12.80 5.62 -18.96
C ARG A 50 11.93 6.75 -19.48
N ILE A 51 12.53 7.58 -20.33
CA ILE A 51 11.80 8.56 -21.13
C ILE A 51 11.50 7.91 -22.48
N PHE A 52 10.24 7.92 -22.90
CA PHE A 52 9.81 7.35 -24.17
C PHE A 52 8.71 8.21 -24.78
N ASN A 53 9.07 8.98 -25.81
CA ASN A 53 8.22 10.00 -26.44
C ASN A 53 7.72 11.02 -25.40
N GLU A 54 6.40 11.23 -25.33
CA GLU A 54 5.73 12.14 -24.39
C GLU A 54 5.49 11.51 -23.01
N HIS A 55 6.03 10.32 -22.76
CA HIS A 55 5.83 9.59 -21.51
C HIS A 55 7.11 9.36 -20.74
N VAL A 56 6.93 9.18 -19.43
CA VAL A 56 7.95 8.75 -18.49
C VAL A 56 7.48 7.49 -17.76
N GLU A 57 8.38 6.52 -17.66
CA GLU A 57 8.15 5.23 -17.04
C GLU A 57 9.09 5.05 -15.85
N LEU A 58 8.54 4.63 -14.71
CA LEU A 58 9.32 4.15 -13.58
C LEU A 58 9.30 2.62 -13.58
N TRP A 59 10.48 2.04 -13.62
CA TRP A 59 10.71 0.61 -13.56
C TRP A 59 11.37 0.25 -12.23
N PHE A 60 11.10 -0.95 -11.72
CA PHE A 60 11.84 -1.49 -10.59
C PHE A 60 12.51 -2.80 -10.95
N ALA A 61 13.61 -3.09 -10.26
CA ALA A 61 14.25 -4.40 -10.20
C ALA A 61 14.55 -4.76 -8.75
N HIS A 62 14.54 -6.06 -8.43
CA HIS A 62 14.96 -6.59 -7.13
C HIS A 62 16.31 -7.31 -7.26
N PRO A 63 17.42 -6.56 -7.31
CA PRO A 63 18.75 -7.17 -7.40
C PRO A 63 19.06 -7.95 -6.13
N ARG A 64 19.91 -8.97 -6.26
CA ARG A 64 20.43 -9.70 -5.10
C ARG A 64 21.21 -8.72 -4.22
N SER A 65 20.92 -8.71 -2.92
CA SER A 65 21.27 -7.69 -1.92
C SER A 65 22.75 -7.33 -1.75
N HIS A 66 23.67 -7.98 -2.48
CA HIS A 66 25.11 -7.77 -2.39
C HIS A 66 25.73 -7.12 -3.63
N ASP A 67 24.96 -6.90 -4.70
CA ASP A 67 25.50 -6.46 -5.99
C ASP A 67 24.94 -5.10 -6.43
N LEU A 68 25.17 -4.10 -5.58
CA LEU A 68 24.67 -2.74 -5.79
C LEU A 68 25.33 -2.04 -6.97
N ASP A 69 26.61 -2.34 -7.23
CA ASP A 69 27.37 -1.76 -8.33
C ASP A 69 26.83 -2.23 -9.69
N ASN A 70 26.52 -3.52 -9.84
CA ASN A 70 25.89 -4.01 -11.07
C ASN A 70 24.46 -3.50 -11.20
N ALA A 71 23.71 -3.40 -10.10
CA ALA A 71 22.37 -2.83 -10.13
C ALA A 71 22.33 -1.35 -10.56
N ALA A 72 23.45 -0.63 -10.61
CA ALA A 72 23.47 0.72 -11.16
C ALA A 72 23.19 0.79 -12.67
N SER A 73 23.35 -0.33 -13.40
CA SER A 73 23.12 -0.41 -14.84
C SER A 73 22.05 -1.48 -15.17
N PRO A 74 21.00 -1.14 -15.93
CA PRO A 74 20.01 -2.13 -16.38
C PRO A 74 20.62 -3.31 -17.14
N SER A 75 21.74 -3.09 -17.84
CA SER A 75 22.39 -4.14 -18.64
C SER A 75 23.10 -5.20 -17.81
N SER A 76 23.36 -4.92 -16.53
CA SER A 76 24.03 -5.82 -15.60
C SER A 76 23.04 -6.57 -14.69
N LEU A 77 21.74 -6.26 -14.78
CA LEU A 77 20.70 -6.99 -14.04
C LEU A 77 20.59 -8.43 -14.54
N ALA A 78 20.43 -9.36 -13.62
CA ALA A 78 20.21 -10.75 -13.99
C ALA A 78 18.78 -10.95 -14.50
N PHE A 79 18.60 -11.81 -15.52
CA PHE A 79 17.27 -12.20 -15.99
C PHE A 79 16.39 -12.83 -14.89
N SER A 80 17.00 -13.37 -13.83
CA SER A 80 16.29 -13.93 -12.68
C SER A 80 15.70 -12.89 -11.75
N ASP A 81 16.13 -11.63 -11.85
CA ASP A 81 15.69 -10.58 -10.94
C ASP A 81 14.26 -10.18 -11.31
N LYS A 82 13.39 -10.04 -10.31
CA LYS A 82 12.04 -9.55 -10.55
C LYS A 82 12.12 -8.12 -11.07
N GLN A 83 11.57 -7.90 -12.25
CA GLN A 83 11.58 -6.61 -12.95
C GLN A 83 10.20 -6.31 -13.53
N ALA A 84 9.79 -5.05 -13.45
CA ALA A 84 8.53 -4.59 -14.04
C ALA A 84 8.47 -3.06 -14.13
N ARG A 85 7.56 -2.57 -14.99
CA ARG A 85 7.16 -1.15 -14.97
C ARG A 85 6.15 -0.94 -13.85
N ALA A 86 6.47 -0.03 -12.94
CA ALA A 86 5.61 0.32 -11.81
C ALA A 86 4.69 1.51 -12.10
N VAL A 87 5.18 2.53 -12.81
CA VAL A 87 4.41 3.76 -13.04
C VAL A 87 4.63 4.25 -14.46
N LEU A 88 3.57 4.75 -15.09
CA LEU A 88 3.59 5.45 -16.37
C LEU A 88 2.88 6.79 -16.19
N ALA A 89 3.49 7.87 -16.68
CA ALA A 89 2.90 9.20 -16.66
C ALA A 89 3.23 9.99 -17.93
N ASN A 90 2.49 11.08 -18.14
CA ASN A 90 2.88 12.11 -19.10
C ASN A 90 4.10 12.86 -18.58
N ARG A 91 5.01 13.18 -19.50
CA ARG A 91 6.26 13.86 -19.18
C ARG A 91 6.00 15.33 -18.81
N SER A 92 6.60 15.81 -17.73
CA SER A 92 6.57 17.25 -17.36
C SER A 92 7.65 18.08 -18.06
N GLY A 93 8.66 17.42 -18.60
CA GLY A 93 9.79 18.02 -19.31
C GLY A 93 11.08 18.01 -18.51
N ASP A 94 10.99 18.01 -17.18
CA ASP A 94 12.14 17.96 -16.26
C ASP A 94 12.34 16.57 -15.66
N THR A 95 13.52 15.98 -15.91
CA THR A 95 13.85 14.60 -15.51
C THR A 95 13.83 14.40 -14.00
N ASN A 96 14.28 15.39 -13.22
CA ASN A 96 14.29 15.28 -11.76
C ASN A 96 12.86 15.31 -11.19
N THR A 97 12.03 16.23 -11.70
CA THR A 97 10.62 16.37 -11.35
C THR A 97 9.83 15.12 -11.74
N ASP A 98 10.07 14.58 -12.93
CA ASP A 98 9.44 13.34 -13.41
C ASP A 98 9.82 12.15 -12.51
N ALA A 99 11.12 11.96 -12.23
CA ALA A 99 11.60 10.89 -11.36
C ALA A 99 11.01 10.99 -9.95
N GLN A 100 11.01 12.19 -9.36
CA GLN A 100 10.47 12.40 -8.03
C GLN A 100 8.96 12.18 -7.99
N SER A 101 8.22 12.64 -9.00
CA SER A 101 6.76 12.50 -9.06
C SER A 101 6.34 11.04 -9.24
N LEU A 102 7.02 10.29 -10.11
CA LEU A 102 6.79 8.85 -10.25
C LEU A 102 7.17 8.08 -8.98
N PHE A 103 8.25 8.47 -8.31
CA PHE A 103 8.64 7.87 -7.03
C PHE A 103 7.56 8.10 -5.96
N ILE A 104 7.07 9.33 -5.81
CA ILE A 104 5.96 9.66 -4.90
C ILE A 104 4.72 8.83 -5.23
N ALA A 105 4.35 8.72 -6.51
CA ALA A 105 3.21 7.92 -6.94
C ALA A 105 3.37 6.44 -6.55
N LEU A 106 4.56 5.87 -6.76
CA LEU A 106 4.87 4.49 -6.36
C LEU A 106 4.74 4.30 -4.85
N ILE A 107 5.29 5.21 -4.04
CA ILE A 107 5.25 5.08 -2.58
C ILE A 107 3.81 5.20 -2.07
N ARG A 108 3.04 6.15 -2.58
CA ARG A 108 1.61 6.29 -2.24
C ARG A 108 0.82 5.04 -2.61
N ALA A 109 1.08 4.45 -3.77
CA ALA A 109 0.40 3.22 -4.20
C ALA A 109 0.77 1.98 -3.37
N ARG A 110 1.91 2.02 -2.66
CA ARG A 110 2.37 0.95 -1.74
C ARG A 110 2.09 1.25 -0.27
N TRP A 111 1.50 2.40 0.05
CA TRP A 111 1.29 2.84 1.43
C TRP A 111 0.52 1.80 2.24
N GLY A 112 1.01 1.50 3.45
CA GLY A 112 0.45 0.49 4.34
C GLY A 112 0.80 -0.96 3.99
N HIS A 113 1.51 -1.20 2.88
CA HIS A 113 1.98 -2.52 2.45
C HIS A 113 3.50 -2.62 2.37
N ALA A 114 4.15 -1.57 1.89
CA ALA A 114 5.60 -1.46 1.87
C ALA A 114 6.04 -0.03 2.11
N TRP A 115 7.22 0.13 2.70
CA TRP A 115 7.79 1.45 2.96
C TRP A 115 9.28 1.49 2.58
N PRO A 116 9.73 2.55 1.88
CA PRO A 116 11.15 2.74 1.61
C PRO A 116 11.95 2.88 2.91
N GLY A 117 13.01 2.11 3.01
CA GLY A 117 13.93 2.05 4.13
C GLY A 117 15.26 2.73 3.81
N ARG A 118 16.37 2.03 4.09
CA ARG A 118 17.73 2.56 3.94
C ARG A 118 18.03 2.91 2.48
N PHE A 119 18.60 4.10 2.26
CA PHE A 119 19.15 4.49 0.96
C PHE A 119 20.52 3.84 0.74
N TYR A 120 20.79 3.37 -0.47
CA TYR A 120 22.05 2.70 -0.80
C TYR A 120 22.84 3.44 -1.87
N VAL A 121 22.23 3.70 -3.02
CA VAL A 121 22.94 4.23 -4.20
C VAL A 121 22.14 5.37 -4.82
N PRO A 122 22.78 6.53 -5.07
CA PRO A 122 22.15 7.63 -5.79
C PRO A 122 22.08 7.39 -7.29
N GLY A 123 21.09 8.02 -7.91
CA GLY A 123 20.95 8.11 -9.36
C GLY A 123 20.46 9.51 -9.72
N VAL A 124 19.35 9.59 -10.46
CA VAL A 124 18.61 10.85 -10.64
C VAL A 124 18.23 11.47 -9.29
N LEU A 125 17.83 10.64 -8.30
CA LEU A 125 17.56 11.12 -6.95
C LEU A 125 18.80 10.99 -6.07
N SER A 126 19.15 12.10 -5.42
CA SER A 126 20.11 12.11 -4.33
C SER A 126 19.49 11.58 -3.03
N GLU A 127 20.34 11.18 -2.07
CA GLU A 127 19.87 10.76 -0.75
C GLU A 127 19.07 11.88 -0.06
N GLN A 128 19.49 13.13 -0.19
CA GLN A 128 18.78 14.28 0.39
C GLN A 128 17.36 14.41 -0.19
N VAL A 129 17.20 14.28 -1.50
CA VAL A 129 15.88 14.35 -2.15
C VAL A 129 15.03 13.15 -1.74
N TYR A 130 15.61 11.96 -1.69
CA TYR A 130 14.94 10.74 -1.21
C TYR A 130 14.40 10.93 0.22
N GLN A 131 15.25 11.30 1.18
CA GLN A 131 14.86 11.48 2.58
C GLN A 131 13.83 12.59 2.78
N LYS A 132 14.02 13.73 2.09
CA LYS A 132 13.06 14.84 2.12
C LYS A 132 11.69 14.41 1.58
N THR A 133 11.68 13.61 0.50
CA THR A 133 10.44 13.10 -0.10
C THR A 133 9.73 12.17 0.87
N LEU A 134 10.41 11.18 1.45
CA LEU A 134 9.79 10.27 2.42
C LEU A 134 9.24 10.99 3.65
N THR A 135 9.99 11.96 4.16
CA THR A 135 9.54 12.79 5.30
C THR A 135 8.30 13.60 4.94
N GLY A 136 8.23 14.12 3.71
CA GLY A 136 7.06 14.83 3.20
C GLY A 136 5.82 13.94 3.15
N ILE A 137 5.93 12.76 2.52
CA ILE A 137 4.80 11.82 2.42
C ILE A 137 4.39 11.31 3.81
N ALA A 138 5.34 11.05 4.71
CA ALA A 138 5.05 10.67 6.10
C ALA A 138 4.19 11.73 6.82
N ARG A 139 4.59 13.02 6.72
CA ARG A 139 3.84 14.13 7.31
C ARG A 139 2.45 14.32 6.70
N GLU A 140 2.32 14.14 5.39
CA GLU A 140 1.00 14.13 4.73
C GLU A 140 0.11 13.02 5.30
N GLY A 141 0.67 11.82 5.48
CA GLY A 141 -0.05 10.70 6.09
C GLY A 141 -0.48 10.97 7.53
N ASP A 142 0.40 11.57 8.35
CA ASP A 142 0.08 11.97 9.72
C ASP A 142 -1.04 13.03 9.75
N LEU A 143 -1.00 14.00 8.82
CA LEU A 143 -2.05 15.00 8.68
C LEU A 143 -3.39 14.35 8.31
N MET A 144 -3.39 13.43 7.34
CA MET A 144 -4.59 12.68 6.95
C MET A 144 -5.14 11.83 8.10
N ALA A 145 -4.28 11.16 8.85
CA ALA A 145 -4.68 10.37 10.02
C ALA A 145 -5.27 11.24 11.13
N SER A 146 -4.71 12.43 11.36
CA SER A 146 -5.24 13.42 12.30
C SER A 146 -6.61 13.94 11.88
N GLN A 147 -6.77 14.29 10.60
CA GLN A 147 -8.05 14.73 10.04
C GLN A 147 -9.12 13.64 10.15
N ALA A 148 -8.78 12.40 9.82
CA ALA A 148 -9.68 11.26 9.99
C ALA A 148 -10.07 11.05 11.45
N SER A 149 -9.11 11.16 12.39
CA SER A 149 -9.34 11.02 13.82
C SER A 149 -10.27 12.08 14.41
N ALA A 150 -10.32 13.27 13.80
CA ALA A 150 -11.20 14.36 14.23
C ALA A 150 -12.69 14.08 13.91
N ILE A 151 -12.98 13.09 13.07
CA ILE A 151 -14.35 12.75 12.65
C ILE A 151 -14.69 11.35 13.17
N GLU A 152 -15.49 11.28 14.23
CA GLU A 152 -16.07 10.02 14.71
C GLU A 152 -17.45 9.79 14.09
N THR A 153 -17.56 8.84 13.18
CA THR A 153 -18.84 8.39 12.62
C THR A 153 -19.41 7.19 13.37
N SER A 154 -20.68 6.87 13.11
CA SER A 154 -21.36 5.77 13.80
C SER A 154 -20.73 4.40 13.50
N VAL A 155 -20.23 4.18 12.27
CA VAL A 155 -19.48 2.96 11.94
C VAL A 155 -18.15 2.85 12.69
N VAL A 156 -17.41 3.96 12.84
CA VAL A 156 -16.15 3.98 13.62
C VAL A 156 -16.44 3.67 15.10
N ARG A 157 -17.45 4.31 15.69
CA ARG A 157 -17.89 4.05 17.06
C ARG A 157 -18.29 2.59 17.27
N THR A 158 -19.11 2.05 16.37
CA THR A 158 -19.52 0.64 16.36
C THR A 158 -18.32 -0.29 16.29
N ALA A 159 -17.35 -0.02 15.42
CA ALA A 159 -16.13 -0.82 15.33
C ALA A 159 -15.33 -0.83 16.65
N ARG A 160 -15.28 0.30 17.38
CA ARG A 160 -14.65 0.38 18.72
C ARG A 160 -15.41 -0.45 19.75
N GLU A 161 -16.74 -0.31 19.82
CA GLU A 161 -17.61 -1.08 20.72
C GLU A 161 -17.47 -2.59 20.49
N LEU A 162 -17.38 -2.98 19.22
CA LEU A 162 -17.16 -4.37 18.81
C LEU A 162 -15.70 -4.82 18.98
N ARG A 163 -14.81 -3.98 19.51
CA ARG A 163 -13.38 -4.24 19.76
C ARG A 163 -12.61 -4.64 18.50
N LEU A 164 -13.01 -4.09 17.34
CA LEU A 164 -12.33 -4.31 16.07
C LEU A 164 -11.06 -3.47 15.91
N GLN A 165 -10.70 -2.64 16.90
CA GLN A 165 -9.49 -1.80 16.91
C GLN A 165 -9.37 -0.91 15.65
N PRO A 166 -10.34 -0.02 15.39
CA PRO A 166 -10.25 0.89 14.25
C PRO A 166 -9.18 1.96 14.47
N GLU A 167 -8.36 2.18 13.46
CA GLU A 167 -7.30 3.19 13.38
C GLU A 167 -7.35 3.90 12.02
N PRO A 168 -7.00 5.19 11.94
CA PRO A 168 -6.84 5.88 10.66
C PRO A 168 -5.72 5.25 9.82
N THR A 169 -5.90 5.23 8.50
CA THR A 169 -4.90 4.66 7.58
C THR A 169 -3.78 5.63 7.18
N GLY A 170 -4.04 6.94 7.29
CA GLY A 170 -3.17 7.99 6.76
C GLY A 170 -3.18 8.09 5.23
N THR A 171 -4.04 7.36 4.50
CA THR A 171 -4.12 7.45 3.03
C THR A 171 -5.16 8.43 2.52
N SER A 172 -6.11 8.81 3.37
CA SER A 172 -7.11 9.84 3.11
C SER A 172 -7.64 10.41 4.44
N PRO A 173 -8.25 11.61 4.44
CA PRO A 173 -8.85 12.20 5.64
C PRO A 173 -10.10 11.45 6.14
N SER A 174 -10.53 10.40 5.43
CA SER A 174 -11.74 9.64 5.75
C SER A 174 -11.53 8.13 5.82
N ALA A 175 -10.31 7.66 5.56
CA ALA A 175 -10.01 6.23 5.47
C ALA A 175 -9.48 5.67 6.79
N TRP A 176 -10.16 4.64 7.27
CA TRP A 176 -9.86 3.89 8.49
C TRP A 176 -9.68 2.41 8.16
N ARG A 177 -8.90 1.72 9.00
CA ARG A 177 -8.72 0.26 8.99
C ARG A 177 -9.05 -0.28 10.38
N ALA A 178 -9.61 -1.48 10.43
CA ALA A 178 -9.88 -2.24 11.64
C ALA A 178 -9.57 -3.72 11.39
N ARG A 179 -9.52 -4.52 12.45
CA ARG A 179 -9.43 -5.98 12.37
C ARG A 179 -10.80 -6.55 12.01
N CYS A 180 -10.84 -7.45 11.03
CA CYS A 180 -12.05 -8.20 10.74
C CYS A 180 -12.28 -9.30 11.80
N SER A 181 -13.49 -9.38 12.35
CA SER A 181 -13.82 -10.30 13.45
C SER A 181 -13.44 -11.76 13.15
N GLU A 182 -12.81 -12.43 14.13
CA GLU A 182 -12.41 -13.84 14.07
C GLU A 182 -11.49 -14.21 12.88
N THR A 183 -10.77 -13.24 12.30
CA THR A 183 -9.87 -13.47 11.15
C THR A 183 -8.65 -12.55 11.20
N ASN A 184 -7.69 -12.79 10.31
CA ASN A 184 -6.55 -11.89 10.08
C ASN A 184 -6.79 -10.88 8.95
N HIS A 185 -8.02 -10.76 8.45
CA HIS A 185 -8.31 -9.82 7.37
C HIS A 185 -8.38 -8.39 7.90
N SER A 186 -8.00 -7.44 7.05
CA SER A 186 -8.32 -6.03 7.25
C SER A 186 -9.77 -5.76 6.88
N LEU A 187 -10.44 -4.98 7.71
CA LEU A 187 -11.72 -4.35 7.45
C LEU A 187 -11.46 -2.86 7.25
N TYR A 188 -11.96 -2.28 6.17
CA TYR A 188 -11.78 -0.87 5.85
C TYR A 188 -13.06 -0.11 6.17
N ILE A 189 -12.94 1.12 6.68
CA ILE A 189 -14.04 2.00 7.03
C ILE A 189 -13.81 3.35 6.32
N SER A 190 -14.88 3.92 5.77
CA SER A 190 -14.90 5.26 5.20
C SER A 190 -15.84 6.13 6.01
N THR A 191 -15.34 7.23 6.58
CA THR A 191 -16.17 8.20 7.31
C THR A 191 -17.01 9.06 6.38
N ASP A 192 -16.53 9.36 5.16
CA ASP A 192 -17.29 10.14 4.16
C ASP A 192 -18.60 9.45 3.76
N SER A 193 -18.54 8.13 3.56
CA SER A 193 -19.73 7.34 3.23
C SER A 193 -20.39 6.71 4.45
N ASN A 194 -19.77 6.84 5.63
CA ASN A 194 -20.13 6.13 6.86
C ASN A 194 -20.39 4.62 6.63
N THR A 195 -19.47 3.95 5.94
CA THR A 195 -19.59 2.51 5.62
C THR A 195 -18.32 1.74 5.96
N PHE A 196 -18.45 0.41 6.07
CA PHE A 196 -17.34 -0.52 6.12
C PHE A 196 -17.32 -1.46 4.92
N GLY A 197 -16.18 -2.08 4.68
CA GLY A 197 -16.01 -3.18 3.74
C GLY A 197 -14.86 -4.10 4.10
N CYS A 198 -15.04 -5.41 3.88
CA CYS A 198 -13.98 -6.39 3.90
C CYS A 198 -13.97 -7.15 2.57
N GLY A 199 -12.92 -6.96 1.77
CA GLY A 199 -12.80 -7.58 0.45
C GLY A 199 -12.76 -9.11 0.50
N TYR A 200 -12.08 -9.69 1.50
CA TYR A 200 -11.97 -11.13 1.68
C TYR A 200 -13.32 -11.78 2.03
N CYS A 201 -14.04 -11.17 2.96
CA CYS A 201 -15.35 -11.66 3.39
C CYS A 201 -16.47 -11.27 2.40
N ARG A 202 -16.19 -10.37 1.45
CA ARG A 202 -17.16 -9.77 0.52
C ARG A 202 -18.38 -9.17 1.22
N ARG A 203 -18.16 -8.57 2.40
CA ARG A 203 -19.19 -7.91 3.20
C ARG A 203 -18.92 -6.41 3.24
N LYS A 204 -19.99 -5.62 3.15
CA LYS A 204 -19.99 -4.16 3.25
C LYS A 204 -21.32 -3.69 3.82
N GLY A 205 -21.37 -2.48 4.36
CA GLY A 205 -22.60 -1.88 4.86
C GLY A 205 -22.32 -0.73 5.82
N GLY A 206 -23.36 -0.27 6.50
CA GLY A 206 -23.28 0.71 7.57
C GLY A 206 -23.09 0.05 8.94
N GLU A 207 -23.58 0.74 9.97
CA GLU A 207 -23.47 0.30 11.36
C GLU A 207 -24.22 -0.99 11.64
N ASP A 208 -25.49 -1.10 11.22
CA ASP A 208 -26.33 -2.26 11.52
C ASP A 208 -25.77 -3.52 10.84
N GLU A 209 -25.32 -3.40 9.59
CA GLU A 209 -24.67 -4.51 8.90
C GLU A 209 -23.35 -4.92 9.54
N LEU A 210 -22.61 -3.98 10.16
CA LEU A 210 -21.37 -4.28 10.87
C LEU A 210 -21.66 -5.09 12.14
N ARG A 211 -22.69 -4.68 12.91
CA ARG A 211 -23.12 -5.41 14.11
C ARG A 211 -23.60 -6.82 13.76
N ALA A 212 -24.47 -6.93 12.76
CA ALA A 212 -24.95 -8.22 12.28
C ALA A 212 -23.79 -9.11 11.82
N PHE A 213 -22.89 -8.57 11.00
CA PHE A 213 -21.72 -9.31 10.50
C PHE A 213 -20.83 -9.86 11.62
N VAL A 214 -20.54 -9.06 12.65
CA VAL A 214 -19.73 -9.51 13.79
C VAL A 214 -20.51 -10.50 14.66
N GLY A 215 -21.81 -10.28 14.86
CA GLY A 215 -22.70 -11.18 15.58
C GLY A 215 -22.72 -12.58 14.97
N ASP A 216 -22.94 -12.68 13.65
CA ASP A 216 -22.96 -13.93 12.89
C ASP A 216 -21.65 -14.74 13.11
N ARG A 217 -20.50 -14.06 13.07
CA ARG A 217 -19.20 -14.74 13.21
C ARG A 217 -18.92 -15.21 14.63
N ARG A 218 -19.32 -14.44 15.64
CA ARG A 218 -19.14 -14.82 17.05
C ARG A 218 -20.04 -15.99 17.44
N GLN A 219 -21.26 -16.04 16.91
CA GLN A 219 -22.21 -17.12 17.18
C GLN A 219 -21.87 -18.39 16.38
N GLY A 220 -21.37 -18.26 15.16
CA GLY A 220 -20.92 -19.38 14.33
C GLY A 220 -19.59 -20.02 14.77
N GLY A 221 -18.90 -19.44 15.77
CA GLY A 221 -17.63 -19.94 16.32
C GLY A 221 -17.74 -20.69 17.65
N ALA A 222 -18.94 -20.80 18.23
CA ALA A 222 -19.15 -21.60 19.44
C ALA A 222 -19.14 -23.10 19.09
N PRO A 223 -18.30 -23.94 19.71
CA PRO A 223 -18.49 -25.38 19.60
C PRO A 223 -19.86 -25.72 20.21
N PRO A 224 -20.61 -26.69 19.66
CA PRO A 224 -21.88 -27.07 20.24
C PRO A 224 -21.62 -27.56 21.66
N THR A 225 -22.18 -26.84 22.64
CA THR A 225 -22.26 -27.30 24.02
C THR A 225 -22.99 -28.63 23.99
N MET A 226 -22.27 -29.74 24.17
CA MET A 226 -22.89 -31.03 24.38
C MET A 226 -23.69 -30.92 25.67
N VAL A 227 -25.01 -30.79 25.51
CA VAL A 227 -25.96 -31.00 26.58
C VAL A 227 -25.77 -32.45 27.02
N ALA A 228 -25.13 -32.63 28.18
CA ALA A 228 -25.11 -33.91 28.85
C ALA A 228 -26.56 -34.27 29.20
N GLN A 229 -27.18 -35.09 28.35
CA GLN A 229 -28.42 -35.75 28.69
C GLN A 229 -28.14 -36.69 29.86
N GLY A 230 -28.74 -36.34 31.01
CA GLY A 230 -28.82 -37.21 32.17
C GLY A 230 -29.41 -38.55 31.77
N ARG A 231 -28.75 -39.63 32.19
CA ARG A 231 -29.36 -40.94 32.29
C ARG A 231 -30.10 -40.98 33.63
N GLU A 232 -31.42 -40.89 33.57
CA GLU A 232 -32.31 -41.48 34.55
C GLU A 232 -32.73 -42.85 33.99
N ASP A 233 -32.13 -43.89 34.58
CA ASP A 233 -32.69 -45.12 35.13
C ASP A 233 -33.78 -46.00 34.43
N GLU A 234 -33.63 -47.30 34.71
CA GLU A 234 -34.63 -48.40 34.76
C GLU A 234 -35.08 -49.08 33.44
N ASN A 235 -34.82 -50.39 33.26
CA ASN A 235 -35.51 -51.49 33.97
C ASN A 235 -35.18 -52.88 33.34
N SER A 236 -34.66 -53.82 34.14
CA SER A 236 -34.90 -55.30 34.16
C SER A 236 -33.73 -56.05 34.79
#